data_AF-B6WQH6-F1
#
_entry.id   AF-B6WQH6-F1
#
_cell.length_a   1.000
_cell.length_b   1.000
_cell.length_c   1.000
_cell.angle_alpha   90.00
_cell.angle_beta   90.00
_cell.angle_gamma   90.00
#
_symmetry.space_group_name_H-M   'P 1'
#
loop_
_entity.id
_entity.type
_entity.pdbx_description
1 polymer ?
#
loop_
_entity_poly.entity_id
_entity_poly.type
_entity_poly.pdbx_seq_one_letter_code
_entity_poly.pdbx_strand_id
1 'polypeptide(L)'
;MKLFSWEFIWLLFCCFMTILWASELWSIKTGPEKYAYLWGGEGPVAQLWYYASEGLYLLHLACLIVWFLSGIELYLCRWSSRRKLLLAHFCLSMLWLAAAHMAAC
;
A
#
# COMPACT_ATOMS: atom_id res chain seq x y z
N MET A 1 21.20 -12.53 17.48
CA MET A 1 20.05 -11.97 16.72
C MET A 1 19.70 -12.92 15.59
N LYS A 2 18.49 -13.49 15.56
CA LYS A 2 18.01 -14.21 14.37
C LYS A 2 17.67 -13.14 13.33
N LEU A 3 18.62 -12.81 12.45
CA LEU A 3 18.46 -11.82 11.37
C LEU A 3 17.34 -12.17 10.36
N PHE A 4 16.87 -13.42 10.37
CA PHE A 4 15.81 -13.93 9.49
C PHE A 4 14.56 -14.32 10.29
N SER A 5 13.95 -13.37 11.03
CA SER A 5 12.58 -13.58 11.50
C SER A 5 11.59 -13.14 10.42
N TRP A 6 10.44 -13.81 10.33
CA TRP A 6 9.36 -13.37 9.43
C TRP A 6 8.92 -11.93 9.74
N GLU A 7 9.01 -11.50 11.01
CA GLU A 7 8.70 -10.12 11.42
C GLU A 7 9.66 -9.12 10.74
N PHE A 8 10.95 -9.47 10.64
CA PHE A 8 11.95 -8.62 9.96
C PHE A 8 11.73 -8.59 8.45
N ILE A 9 11.43 -9.73 7.83
CA ILE A 9 11.05 -9.78 6.40
C ILE A 9 9.82 -8.90 6.16
N TRP A 10 8.83 -8.96 7.05
CA TRP A 10 7.63 -8.14 6.96
C TRP A 10 7.92 -6.64 7.14
N LEU A 11 8.83 -6.26 8.04
CA LEU A 11 9.30 -4.89 8.16
C LEU A 11 9.88 -4.38 6.83
N LEU A 12 10.81 -5.15 6.22
CA LEU A 12 11.42 -4.77 4.95
C LEU A 12 10.38 -4.60 3.85
N PHE A 13 9.38 -5.48 3.81
CA PHE A 13 8.25 -5.36 2.89
C PHE A 13 7.46 -4.07 3.13
N CYS A 14 7.12 -3.74 4.39
CA CYS A 14 6.40 -2.51 4.72
C CYS A 14 7.20 -1.25 4.31
N CYS A 15 8.52 -1.23 4.57
CA CYS A 15 9.39 -0.15 4.12
C CYS A 15 9.39 -0.01 2.60
N PHE A 16 9.55 -1.13 1.88
CA PHE A 16 9.53 -1.14 0.42
C PHE A 16 8.21 -0.59 -0.14
N MET A 17 7.07 -1.10 0.35
CA MET A 17 5.75 -0.65 -0.10
C MET A 17 5.52 0.84 0.20
N THR A 18 5.95 1.32 1.36
CA THR A 18 5.85 2.74 1.72
C THR A 18 6.61 3.62 0.72
N ILE A 19 7.85 3.24 0.39
CA ILE A 19 8.67 3.98 -0.59
C ILE A 19 8.04 3.93 -1.98
N LEU A 20 7.54 2.77 -2.39
CA LEU A 20 6.89 2.58 -3.68
C LEU A 20 5.70 3.54 -3.85
N TRP A 21 4.77 3.54 -2.89
CA TRP A 21 3.57 4.39 -2.95
C TRP A 21 3.89 5.87 -2.78
N ALA A 22 4.87 6.22 -1.94
CA ALA A 22 5.32 7.61 -1.80
C ALA A 22 5.97 8.14 -3.10
N SER A 23 6.74 7.30 -3.80
CA SER A 23 7.35 7.62 -5.09
C SER A 23 6.28 7.82 -6.17
N GLU A 24 5.24 6.99 -6.16
CA GLU A 24 4.11 7.14 -7.07
C GLU A 24 3.32 8.42 -6.80
N LEU A 25 3.00 8.69 -5.53
CA LEU A 25 2.37 9.93 -5.09
C LEU A 25 3.17 11.16 -5.57
N TRP A 26 4.50 11.12 -5.39
CA TRP A 26 5.40 12.17 -5.86
C TRP A 26 5.36 12.34 -7.38
N SER A 27 5.36 11.23 -8.13
CA SER A 27 5.35 11.26 -9.59
C SER A 27 4.07 11.89 -10.15
N ILE A 28 2.92 11.60 -9.55
CA ILE A 28 1.63 12.20 -9.95
C ILE A 28 1.62 13.69 -9.62
N LYS A 29 2.15 14.09 -8.46
CA LYS A 29 2.20 15.50 -8.07
C LYS A 29 3.17 16.33 -8.91
N THR A 30 4.23 15.73 -9.43
CA THR A 30 5.27 16.44 -10.20
C THR A 30 5.09 16.37 -11.71
N GLY A 31 4.29 15.44 -12.23
CA GLY A 31 3.96 15.33 -13.65
C GLY A 31 2.51 14.87 -13.91
N PRO A 32 1.50 15.60 -13.41
CA PRO A 32 0.09 15.17 -13.48
C PRO A 32 -0.41 14.95 -14.91
N GLU A 33 0.13 15.68 -15.89
CA GLU A 33 -0.20 15.53 -17.30
C GLU A 33 0.08 14.13 -17.85
N LYS A 34 1.08 13.43 -17.28
CA LYS A 34 1.40 12.05 -17.67
C LYS A 34 0.38 11.04 -17.17
N TYR A 35 -0.40 11.38 -16.15
CA TYR A 35 -1.38 10.49 -15.53
C TYR A 35 -2.82 10.87 -15.90
N ALA A 36 -3.03 12.00 -16.57
CA ALA A 36 -4.35 12.52 -16.93
C ALA A 36 -5.24 11.50 -17.68
N TYR A 37 -4.63 10.65 -18.52
CA TYR A 37 -5.35 9.63 -19.29
C TYR A 37 -5.86 8.45 -18.46
N LEU A 38 -5.39 8.30 -17.21
CA LEU A 38 -5.83 7.23 -16.30
C LEU A 38 -7.12 7.59 -15.56
N TRP A 39 -7.53 8.86 -15.61
CA TRP A 39 -8.69 9.36 -14.89
C TRP A 39 -9.94 9.31 -15.77
N GLY A 40 -11.11 9.29 -15.15
CA GLY A 40 -12.39 9.39 -15.87
C GLY A 40 -13.04 8.05 -16.22
N GLY A 41 -12.48 6.93 -15.76
CA GLY A 41 -13.17 5.63 -15.81
C GLY A 41 -13.29 5.05 -17.22
N GLU A 42 -12.41 5.43 -18.14
CA GLU A 42 -12.30 4.83 -19.48
C GLU A 42 -10.98 4.02 -19.59
N GLY A 43 -10.97 3.01 -20.45
CA GLY A 43 -9.78 2.17 -20.67
C GLY A 43 -9.61 1.00 -19.69
N PRO A 44 -8.45 0.31 -19.70
CA PRO A 44 -8.25 -0.97 -19.01
C PRO A 44 -8.28 -0.87 -17.48
N VAL A 45 -8.17 0.33 -16.93
CA VAL A 45 -8.20 0.59 -15.47
C VAL A 45 -9.55 1.11 -14.99
N ALA A 46 -10.55 1.24 -15.88
CA ALA A 46 -11.88 1.78 -15.58
C ALA A 46 -12.64 1.06 -14.47
N GLN A 47 -12.39 -0.25 -14.30
CA GLN A 47 -13.07 -1.08 -13.30
C GLN A 47 -12.58 -0.81 -11.87
N LEU A 48 -11.47 -0.09 -11.73
CA LEU A 48 -10.87 0.22 -10.44
C LEU A 48 -11.40 1.57 -9.94
N TRP A 49 -12.19 1.54 -8.88
CA TRP A 49 -12.87 2.72 -8.32
C TRP A 49 -11.93 3.90 -8.02
N TYR A 50 -10.68 3.61 -7.65
CA TYR A 50 -9.70 4.64 -7.31
C TYR A 50 -9.15 5.39 -8.54
N TYR A 51 -9.37 4.91 -9.76
CA TYR A 51 -9.05 5.63 -11.00
C TYR A 51 -10.20 6.53 -11.49
N ALA A 52 -11.34 6.58 -10.79
CA ALA A 52 -12.46 7.43 -11.18
C ALA A 52 -12.11 8.93 -11.18
N SER A 53 -11.17 9.36 -10.32
CA SER A 53 -10.62 10.72 -10.33
C SER A 53 -9.21 10.74 -9.73
N GLU A 54 -8.40 11.74 -10.07
CA GLU A 54 -7.08 11.95 -9.45
C GLU A 54 -7.19 12.02 -7.92
N GLY A 55 -8.20 12.74 -7.39
CA GLY A 55 -8.38 12.88 -5.94
C GLY A 55 -8.62 11.56 -5.23
N LEU A 56 -9.42 10.66 -5.82
CA LEU A 56 -9.64 9.31 -5.27
C LEU A 56 -8.37 8.46 -5.33
N TYR A 57 -7.59 8.59 -6.40
CA TYR A 57 -6.31 7.89 -6.53
C TYR A 57 -5.31 8.33 -5.47
N LEU A 58 -5.17 9.64 -5.27
CA LEU A 58 -4.29 10.21 -4.25
C LEU A 58 -4.73 9.80 -2.84
N LEU A 59 -6.04 9.76 -2.57
CA LEU A 59 -6.57 9.26 -1.31
C LEU A 59 -6.23 7.78 -1.11
N HIS A 60 -6.40 6.97 -2.16
CA HIS A 60 -6.04 5.56 -2.14
C HIS A 60 -4.55 5.36 -1.81
N LEU A 61 -3.65 6.07 -2.49
CA LEU A 61 -2.21 6.04 -2.20
C LEU A 61 -1.90 6.48 -0.77
N ALA A 62 -2.53 7.55 -0.29
CA ALA A 62 -2.32 8.02 1.09
C ALA A 62 -2.75 6.96 2.12
N CYS A 63 -3.89 6.29 1.90
CA CYS A 63 -4.35 5.19 2.75
C CYS A 63 -3.35 4.02 2.75
N LEU A 64 -2.80 3.65 1.59
CA LEU A 64 -1.79 2.58 1.50
C LEU A 64 -0.49 2.96 2.21
N ILE A 65 -0.01 4.19 2.05
CA ILE A 65 1.18 4.70 2.76
C ILE A 65 0.96 4.61 4.27
N VAL A 66 -0.15 5.15 4.77
CA VAL A 66 -0.49 5.10 6.21
C VAL A 66 -0.58 3.67 6.72
N TRP A 67 -1.20 2.77 5.94
CA TRP A 67 -1.31 1.36 6.28
C TRP A 67 0.08 0.72 6.46
N PHE A 68 0.99 0.86 5.49
CA PHE A 68 2.32 0.25 5.59
C PHE A 68 3.22 0.93 6.62
N LEU A 69 3.06 2.24 6.88
CA LEU A 69 3.69 2.92 8.00
C LEU A 69 3.23 2.34 9.34
N SER A 70 1.95 1.97 9.48
CA SER A 70 1.46 1.30 10.69
C SER A 70 2.12 -0.07 10.91
N GLY A 71 2.44 -0.80 9.83
CA GLY A 71 3.22 -2.04 9.90
C GLY A 71 4.64 -1.83 10.43
N ILE A 72 5.29 -0.72 10.05
CA ILE A 72 6.60 -0.32 10.58
C ILE A 72 6.49 0.04 12.07
N GLU A 73 5.51 0.86 12.44
CA GLU A 73 5.26 1.23 13.83
C GLU A 73 4.99 0.00 14.70
N LEU A 74 4.13 -0.92 14.24
CA LEU A 74 3.85 -2.18 14.92
C LEU A 74 5.10 -3.02 15.13
N TYR A 75 6.05 -3.02 14.19
CA TYR A 75 7.30 -3.75 14.37
C TYR A 75 8.20 -3.11 15.45
N LEU A 76 8.30 -1.77 15.43
CA LEU A 76 9.17 -1.00 16.33
C LEU A 76 8.62 -0.91 17.76
N CYS A 77 7.30 -0.85 17.93
CA CYS A 77 6.65 -0.72 19.23
C CYS A 77 6.70 -2.04 20.04
N ARG A 78 7.06 -1.95 21.32
CA ARG A 78 7.19 -3.11 22.23
C ARG A 78 5.90 -3.42 22.98
N TRP A 79 4.79 -3.58 22.26
CA TRP A 79 3.50 -3.93 22.89
C TRP A 79 3.41 -5.43 23.21
N SER A 80 2.68 -5.78 24.26
CA SER A 80 2.46 -7.18 24.68
C SER A 80 1.75 -8.00 23.59
N SER A 81 0.91 -7.37 22.78
CA SER A 81 0.16 -7.99 21.67
C SER A 81 0.78 -7.74 20.29
N ARG A 82 2.00 -7.18 20.23
CA ARG A 82 2.70 -6.81 18.98
C ARG A 82 2.65 -7.90 17.92
N ARG A 83 3.06 -9.13 18.29
CA ARG A 83 3.16 -10.25 17.34
C ARG A 83 1.81 -10.64 16.75
N LYS A 84 0.73 -10.56 17.55
CA LYS A 84 -0.64 -10.84 17.08
C LYS A 84 -1.12 -9.75 16.12
N LEU A 85 -0.88 -8.49 16.45
CA LEU A 85 -1.23 -7.35 15.60
C LEU A 85 -0.43 -7.35 14.29
N LEU A 86 0.86 -7.67 14.35
CA LEU A 86 1.71 -7.78 13.15
C LEU A 86 1.25 -8.92 12.23
N LEU A 87 0.84 -10.06 12.81
CA LEU A 87 0.26 -11.16 12.04
C LEU A 87 -1.09 -10.77 11.42
N ALA A 88 -1.96 -10.09 12.17
CA ALA A 88 -3.23 -9.60 11.64
C ALA A 88 -3.01 -8.61 10.49
N HIS A 89 -2.09 -7.66 10.67
CA HIS A 89 -1.69 -6.71 9.64
C HIS A 89 -1.14 -7.45 8.40
N PHE A 90 -0.26 -8.44 8.58
CA PHE A 90 0.23 -9.29 7.49
C PHE A 90 -0.93 -9.97 6.74
N CYS A 91 -1.82 -10.65 7.45
CA CYS A 91 -2.94 -11.36 6.83
C CYS A 91 -3.88 -10.41 6.07
N LEU A 92 -4.20 -9.25 6.65
CA LEU A 92 -5.04 -8.23 6.01
C LEU A 92 -4.38 -7.65 4.76
N SER A 93 -3.07 -7.36 4.80
CA SER A 93 -2.32 -6.93 3.62
C SER A 93 -2.33 -7.98 2.51
N MET A 94 -2.14 -9.26 2.85
CA MET A 94 -2.17 -10.35 1.86
C MET A 94 -3.57 -10.56 1.27
N LEU A 95 -4.62 -10.45 2.10
CA LEU A 95 -6.01 -10.50 1.63
C LEU A 95 -6.32 -9.34 0.69
N TRP A 96 -5.87 -8.13 1.02
CA TRP A 96 -6.02 -6.96 0.15
C TRP A 96 -5.29 -7.14 -1.18
N LEU A 97 -4.03 -7.61 -1.17
CA LEU A 97 -3.26 -7.90 -2.38
C LEU A 97 -3.94 -8.96 -3.26
N ALA A 98 -4.45 -10.04 -2.64
CA ALA A 98 -5.18 -11.08 -3.36
C ALA A 98 -6.48 -10.52 -3.98
N ALA A 99 -7.23 -9.72 -3.24
CA ALA A 99 -8.44 -9.07 -3.74
C ALA A 99 -8.14 -8.10 -4.89
N ALA A 100 -7.08 -7.30 -4.78
CA ALA A 100 -6.63 -6.40 -5.84
C ALA A 100 -6.20 -7.17 -7.09
N HIS A 101 -5.51 -8.30 -6.92
CA HIS A 101 -5.12 -9.16 -8.04
C HIS A 101 -6.34 -9.77 -8.75
N MET A 102 -7.30 -10.30 -7.98
CA MET A 102 -8.55 -10.84 -8.54
C MET A 102 -9.39 -9.78 -9.25
N ALA A 103 -9.38 -8.52 -8.76
CA ALA A 103 -10.09 -7.42 -9.39
C ALA A 103 -9.40 -6.89 -10.67
N ALA A 104 -8.14 -7.26 -10.89
CA ALA A 104 -7.37 -6.87 -12.07
C ALA A 104 -7.32 -7.96 -13.16
N CYS A 105 -7.86 -9.15 -12.88
CA CYS A 105 -8.01 -10.27 -13.83
C CYS A 105 -9.40 -10.27 -14.47
#